data_AF-U9UYG2-F1
#
_entry.id   AF-U9UYG2-F1
#
_cell.length_a   1.000
_cell.length_b   1.000
_cell.length_c   1.000
_cell.angle_alpha   90.00
_cell.angle_beta   90.00
_cell.angle_gamma   90.00
#
_symmetry.space_group_name_H-M   'P 1'
#
loop_
_entity.id
_entity.type
_entity.pdbx_description
1 polymer ?
#
loop_
_entity_poly.entity_id
_entity_poly.type
_entity_poly.pdbx_seq_one_letter_code
_entity_poly.pdbx_strand_id
1 'polypeptide(L)'
;MQKLKKYYKHTDALVYTISTILDLRLKLTYHKDNNWEEEFIIEARKAISDVYEKQYAPVTNDTAENNASSEDDDLFCHIYKKWRLSNNENELDIYLGSPVAFGEVNLLQWLKLNEPQFPNLSLMARDFLAIPTTSVPIERAFSGGTDLITTKRCNLSAETIQACMCLKSWWKLNKN
;
A
#
# COMPACT_ATOMS: atom_id res chain seq x y z
N MET A 1 4.04 -8.68 -25.59
CA MET A 1 3.10 -7.61 -25.16
C MET A 1 1.61 -7.94 -25.35
N GLN A 2 1.18 -8.69 -26.38
CA GLN A 2 -0.26 -8.96 -26.59
C GLN A 2 -0.95 -9.74 -25.45
N LYS A 3 -0.24 -10.68 -24.81
CA LYS A 3 -0.78 -11.41 -23.64
C LYS A 3 -1.04 -10.48 -22.45
N LEU A 4 -0.13 -9.56 -22.15
CA LEU A 4 -0.29 -8.58 -21.05
C LEU A 4 -1.54 -7.71 -21.27
N LYS A 5 -1.73 -7.14 -22.48
CA LYS A 5 -2.94 -6.35 -22.81
C LYS A 5 -4.24 -7.14 -22.65
N LYS A 6 -4.22 -8.47 -22.85
CA LYS A 6 -5.40 -9.34 -22.69
C LYS A 6 -5.78 -9.54 -21.22
N TYR A 7 -4.80 -9.68 -20.32
CA TYR A 7 -5.06 -9.93 -18.91
C TYR A 7 -5.41 -8.65 -18.13
N TYR A 8 -4.79 -7.51 -18.44
CA TYR A 8 -5.11 -6.24 -17.78
C TYR A 8 -6.56 -5.77 -17.99
N LYS A 9 -7.21 -6.17 -19.09
CA LYS A 9 -8.64 -5.88 -19.31
C LYS A 9 -9.60 -6.69 -18.44
N HIS A 10 -9.11 -7.71 -17.72
CA HIS A 10 -9.96 -8.64 -16.96
C HIS A 10 -9.64 -8.69 -15.46
N THR A 11 -8.46 -8.22 -15.04
CA THR A 11 -8.11 -8.06 -13.63
C THR A 11 -8.53 -6.68 -13.12
N ASP A 12 -8.66 -6.53 -11.80
CA ASP A 12 -8.64 -5.25 -11.08
C ASP A 12 -7.30 -4.53 -11.35
N ALA A 13 -7.15 -4.03 -12.58
CA ALA A 13 -5.92 -3.45 -13.08
C ALA A 13 -5.50 -2.26 -12.23
N LEU A 14 -6.46 -1.56 -11.63
CA LEU A 14 -6.25 -0.40 -10.77
C LEU A 14 -5.37 -0.72 -9.56
N VAL A 15 -5.61 -1.83 -8.86
CA VAL A 15 -4.80 -2.18 -7.67
C VAL A 15 -3.36 -2.45 -8.08
N TYR A 16 -3.16 -3.15 -9.18
CA TYR A 16 -1.82 -3.46 -9.68
C TYR A 16 -1.11 -2.20 -10.21
N THR A 17 -1.79 -1.36 -11.00
CA THR A 17 -1.21 -0.11 -11.53
C THR A 17 -0.82 0.84 -10.41
N ILE A 18 -1.71 1.04 -9.43
CA ILE A 18 -1.43 1.85 -8.24
C ILE A 18 -0.25 1.26 -7.47
N SER A 19 -0.22 -0.05 -7.24
CA SER A 19 0.89 -0.71 -6.53
C SER A 19 2.23 -0.56 -7.27
N THR A 20 2.26 -0.66 -8.60
CA THR A 20 3.49 -0.46 -9.37
C THR A 20 3.98 0.98 -9.36
N ILE A 21 3.07 1.95 -9.32
CA ILE A 21 3.42 3.38 -9.23
C ILE A 21 3.93 3.71 -7.82
N LEU A 22 3.33 3.12 -6.79
CA LEU A 22 3.73 3.28 -5.39
C LEU A 22 5.04 2.55 -5.05
N ASP A 23 5.50 1.59 -5.85
CA ASP A 23 6.81 0.95 -5.64
C ASP A 23 7.94 1.92 -5.99
N LEU A 24 8.77 2.26 -4.98
CA LEU A 24 9.91 3.15 -5.12
C LEU A 24 10.92 2.73 -6.20
N ARG A 25 10.93 1.46 -6.62
CA ARG A 25 11.85 0.89 -7.61
C ARG A 25 11.31 0.94 -9.03
N LEU A 26 10.00 1.04 -9.19
CA LEU A 26 9.32 0.90 -10.49
C LEU A 26 8.74 2.24 -10.96
N LYS A 27 8.04 2.96 -10.08
CA LYS A 27 7.39 4.26 -10.33
C LYS A 27 6.80 4.36 -11.75
N LEU A 28 6.87 5.55 -12.37
CA LEU A 28 6.45 5.76 -13.76
C LEU A 28 7.51 5.31 -14.78
N THR A 29 8.74 5.07 -14.34
CA THR A 29 9.85 4.62 -15.19
C THR A 29 9.59 3.23 -15.76
N TYR A 30 9.00 2.32 -14.98
CA TYR A 30 8.64 0.99 -15.46
C TYR A 30 7.71 1.02 -16.68
N HIS A 31 6.74 1.94 -16.72
CA HIS A 31 5.83 2.04 -17.86
C HIS A 31 6.52 2.60 -19.11
N LYS A 32 7.44 3.55 -18.93
CA LYS A 32 8.26 4.13 -20.01
C LYS A 32 9.24 3.11 -20.59
N ASP A 33 9.94 2.37 -19.72
CA ASP A 33 10.96 1.38 -20.10
C ASP A 33 10.35 0.15 -20.79
N ASN A 34 9.07 -0.15 -20.55
CA ASN A 34 8.36 -1.25 -21.19
C ASN A 34 7.58 -0.83 -22.47
N ASN A 35 7.80 0.37 -23.01
CA ASN A 35 7.06 0.91 -24.17
C ASN A 35 5.54 0.80 -24.03
N TRP A 36 4.99 1.13 -22.86
CA TRP A 36 3.54 1.21 -22.71
C TRP A 36 3.01 2.42 -23.50
N GLU A 37 1.77 2.33 -23.99
CA GLU A 37 1.14 3.44 -24.69
C GLU A 37 1.00 4.63 -23.74
N GLU A 38 1.33 5.84 -24.22
CA GLU A 38 1.32 7.07 -23.42
C GLU A 38 -0.05 7.30 -22.76
N GLU A 39 -1.14 6.90 -23.45
CA GLU A 39 -2.51 6.93 -22.96
C GLU A 39 -2.68 6.14 -21.65
N PHE A 40 -2.02 4.98 -21.54
CA PHE A 40 -2.09 4.16 -20.33
C PHE A 40 -1.35 4.82 -19.17
N ILE A 41 -0.23 5.51 -19.43
CA ILE A 41 0.53 6.22 -18.40
C ILE A 41 -0.30 7.37 -17.83
N ILE A 42 -1.00 8.10 -18.72
CA ILE A 42 -1.92 9.18 -18.34
C ILE A 42 -3.09 8.63 -17.53
N GLU A 43 -3.70 7.53 -17.97
CA GLU A 43 -4.80 6.87 -17.26
C GLU A 43 -4.36 6.38 -15.87
N ALA A 44 -3.19 5.77 -15.76
CA ALA A 44 -2.66 5.27 -14.49
C ALA A 44 -2.32 6.43 -13.52
N ARG A 45 -1.74 7.53 -14.03
CA ARG A 45 -1.52 8.74 -13.22
C ARG A 45 -2.84 9.34 -12.75
N LYS A 46 -3.84 9.40 -13.63
CA LYS A 46 -5.17 9.89 -13.26
C LYS A 46 -5.82 9.00 -12.19
N ALA A 47 -5.76 7.69 -12.36
CA ALA A 47 -6.34 6.74 -11.42
C ALA A 47 -5.74 6.87 -10.01
N ILE A 48 -4.41 6.99 -9.88
CA ILE A 48 -3.78 7.16 -8.57
C ILE A 48 -4.12 8.52 -7.94
N SER A 49 -4.17 9.59 -8.73
CA SER A 49 -4.60 10.92 -8.26
C SER A 49 -6.05 10.90 -7.78
N ASP A 50 -6.97 10.32 -8.56
CA ASP A 50 -8.39 10.22 -8.21
C ASP A 50 -8.59 9.44 -6.90
N VAL A 51 -7.86 8.33 -6.71
CA VAL A 51 -7.91 7.52 -5.48
C VAL A 51 -7.33 8.30 -4.29
N TYR A 52 -6.18 8.94 -4.47
CA TYR A 52 -5.54 9.74 -3.44
C TYR A 52 -6.45 10.89 -3.00
N GLU A 53 -7.00 11.68 -3.92
CA GLU A 53 -7.90 12.79 -3.62
C GLU A 53 -9.18 12.35 -2.92
N LYS A 54 -9.76 11.22 -3.33
CA LYS A 54 -11.02 10.73 -2.77
C LYS A 54 -10.88 10.14 -1.37
N GLN A 55 -9.77 9.48 -1.06
CA GLN A 55 -9.64 8.64 0.13
C GLN A 55 -8.53 9.06 1.09
N TYR A 56 -7.50 9.75 0.62
CA TYR A 56 -6.26 9.99 1.37
C TYR A 56 -5.83 11.46 1.41
N ALA A 57 -6.42 12.35 0.60
CA ALA A 57 -6.08 13.76 0.63
C ALA A 57 -6.31 14.34 2.04
N PRO A 58 -5.43 15.25 2.49
CA PRO A 58 -5.65 15.93 3.75
C PRO A 58 -6.98 16.68 3.65
N VAL A 59 -7.91 16.38 4.55
CA VAL A 59 -9.16 17.14 4.64
C VAL A 59 -8.76 18.60 4.85
N THR A 60 -9.01 19.45 3.84
CA THR A 60 -8.90 20.90 3.95
C THR A 60 -10.03 21.38 4.86
N ASN A 61 -9.93 21.06 6.15
CA ASN A 61 -10.64 21.82 7.15
C ASN A 61 -9.86 23.13 7.27
N ASP A 62 -10.33 24.17 6.58
CA ASP A 62 -10.00 25.57 6.81
C ASP A 62 -10.45 26.04 8.22
N THR A 63 -10.32 25.19 9.24
CA THR A 63 -10.53 25.55 10.64
C THR A 63 -9.68 24.64 11.50
N ALA A 64 -8.41 25.00 11.66
CA ALA A 64 -7.58 24.53 12.75
C ALA A 64 -6.77 25.69 13.32
N GLU A 65 -7.46 26.79 13.64
CA GLU A 65 -7.15 27.44 14.90
C GLU A 65 -7.53 26.46 16.02
N ASN A 66 -6.50 26.03 16.75
CA ASN A 66 -6.55 25.49 18.11
C ASN A 66 -7.23 24.13 18.31
N ASN A 67 -6.40 23.18 18.77
CA ASN A 67 -6.69 22.08 19.72
C ASN A 67 -6.30 20.70 19.22
N ALA A 68 -4.99 20.46 19.14
CA ALA A 68 -4.35 19.20 19.53
C ALA A 68 -2.83 19.42 19.49
N SER A 69 -2.30 20.19 20.44
CA SER A 69 -0.89 20.06 20.78
C SER A 69 -0.74 18.72 21.50
N SER A 70 -0.58 17.63 20.76
CA SER A 70 0.14 16.49 21.31
C SER A 70 1.55 16.97 21.57
N GLU A 71 2.03 16.80 22.80
CA GLU A 71 3.36 17.25 23.26
C GLU A 71 4.54 16.57 22.55
N ASP A 72 4.26 15.72 21.55
CA ASP A 72 5.22 14.99 20.71
C ASP A 72 5.02 15.26 19.20
N ASP A 73 4.59 16.47 18.80
CA ASP A 73 4.59 16.81 17.37
C ASP A 73 6.05 17.00 16.91
N ASP A 74 6.63 15.88 16.44
CA ASP A 74 8.05 15.70 16.12
C ASP A 74 8.55 16.88 15.27
N LEU A 75 9.69 17.49 15.65
CA LEU A 75 10.22 18.70 15.00
C LEU A 75 10.27 18.56 13.47
N PHE A 76 10.56 17.36 13.00
CA PHE A 76 10.55 16.98 11.60
C PHE A 76 9.17 17.13 10.94
N CYS A 77 8.08 16.70 11.57
CA CYS A 77 6.71 16.86 11.06
C CYS A 77 6.38 18.33 10.80
N HIS A 78 6.72 19.23 11.73
CA HIS A 78 6.49 20.66 11.57
C HIS A 78 7.31 21.25 10.40
N ILE A 79 8.58 20.87 10.28
CA ILE A 79 9.47 21.31 9.19
C ILE A 79 8.92 20.85 7.82
N TYR A 80 8.52 19.58 7.68
CA TYR A 80 7.99 19.04 6.43
C TYR A 80 6.61 19.60 6.08
N LYS A 81 5.75 19.87 7.07
CA LYS A 81 4.47 20.55 6.86
C LYS A 81 4.68 21.97 6.34
N LYS A 82 5.60 22.72 6.97
CA LYS A 82 5.96 24.08 6.54
C LYS A 82 6.55 24.11 5.12
N TRP A 83 7.43 23.17 4.79
CA TRP A 83 8.01 23.06 3.44
C TRP A 83 6.95 22.78 2.38
N ARG A 84 6.04 21.83 2.64
CA ARG A 84 4.92 21.51 1.73
C ARG A 84 3.98 22.70 1.49
N LEU A 85 3.58 23.39 2.56
CA LEU A 85 2.71 24.57 2.46
C LEU A 85 3.39 25.71 1.68
N SER A 86 4.71 25.86 1.79
CA SER A 86 5.47 26.87 1.04
C SER A 86 5.55 26.57 -0.46
N ASN A 87 5.56 25.29 -0.85
CA ASN A 87 5.66 24.87 -2.24
C ASN A 87 4.29 24.71 -2.93
N ASN A 88 3.19 24.66 -2.18
CA ASN A 88 1.84 24.36 -2.69
C ASN A 88 1.78 23.07 -3.53
N GLU A 89 2.67 22.12 -3.23
CA GLU A 89 2.80 20.85 -3.95
C GLU A 89 2.08 19.73 -3.19
N ASN A 90 1.35 18.89 -3.94
CA ASN A 90 0.75 17.69 -3.40
C ASN A 90 1.81 16.65 -3.05
N GLU A 91 1.60 15.97 -1.94
CA GLU A 91 2.47 14.89 -1.44
C GLU A 91 2.73 13.81 -2.49
N LEU A 92 1.70 13.45 -3.26
CA LEU A 92 1.77 12.49 -4.36
C LEU A 92 2.69 12.99 -5.49
N ASP A 93 2.60 14.25 -5.89
CA ASP A 93 3.43 14.80 -6.95
C ASP A 93 4.91 14.88 -6.53
N ILE A 94 5.17 15.25 -5.27
CA ILE A 94 6.53 15.22 -4.69
C ILE A 94 7.10 13.80 -4.73
N TYR A 95 6.30 12.80 -4.36
CA TYR A 95 6.72 11.41 -4.40
C TYR A 95 7.01 10.90 -5.81
N LEU A 96 6.14 11.22 -6.77
CA LEU A 96 6.32 10.83 -8.18
C LEU A 96 7.53 11.53 -8.83
N GLY A 97 7.87 12.75 -8.39
CA GLY A 97 9.04 13.49 -8.85
C GLY A 97 10.36 13.05 -8.19
N SER A 98 10.31 12.39 -7.04
CA SER A 98 11.52 11.91 -6.35
C SER A 98 12.20 10.77 -7.11
N PRO A 99 13.55 10.64 -7.01
CA PRO A 99 14.28 9.60 -7.73
C PRO A 99 13.82 8.18 -7.32
N VAL A 100 14.01 7.23 -8.23
CA VAL A 100 13.77 5.80 -7.99
C VAL A 100 14.81 5.28 -7.00
N ALA A 101 14.40 4.49 -6.02
CA ALA A 101 15.31 3.90 -5.05
C ALA A 101 16.15 2.79 -5.71
N PHE A 102 17.47 2.85 -5.53
CA PHE A 102 18.39 1.84 -6.03
C PHE A 102 18.66 0.76 -4.97
N GLY A 103 18.50 -0.52 -5.34
CA GLY A 103 18.84 -1.67 -4.50
C GLY A 103 17.65 -2.42 -3.88
N GLU A 104 17.95 -3.41 -3.03
CA GLU A 104 16.95 -4.16 -2.26
C GLU A 104 16.44 -3.33 -1.07
N VAL A 105 15.51 -2.42 -1.34
CA VAL A 105 14.85 -1.61 -0.31
C VAL A 105 13.54 -2.27 0.09
N ASN A 106 13.36 -2.50 1.39
CA ASN A 106 12.05 -2.85 1.93
C ASN A 106 11.16 -1.60 1.88
N LEU A 107 10.21 -1.59 0.92
CA LEU A 107 9.32 -0.47 0.64
C LEU A 107 8.53 -0.02 1.86
N LEU A 108 7.96 -0.97 2.61
CA LEU A 108 7.16 -0.68 3.79
C LEU A 108 8.01 -0.07 4.90
N GLN A 109 9.25 -0.54 5.05
CA GLN A 109 10.18 0.03 6.03
C GLN A 109 10.61 1.45 5.62
N TRP A 110 10.85 1.69 4.33
CA TRP A 110 11.19 3.02 3.84
C TRP A 110 10.02 3.99 4.04
N LEU A 111 8.81 3.60 3.69
CA LEU A 111 7.61 4.44 3.87
C LEU A 111 7.39 4.75 5.35
N LYS A 112 7.57 3.78 6.24
CA LYS A 112 7.52 3.99 7.69
C LYS A 112 8.54 5.02 8.18
N LEU A 113 9.76 5.00 7.64
CA LEU A 113 10.79 5.98 8.00
C LEU A 113 10.50 7.38 7.44
N ASN A 114 9.79 7.46 6.31
CA ASN A 114 9.46 8.72 5.64
C ASN A 114 8.01 9.16 5.91
N GLU A 115 7.31 8.53 6.85
CA GLU A 115 5.94 8.87 7.25
C GLU A 115 5.79 10.35 7.68
N PRO A 116 6.75 10.98 8.39
CA PRO A 116 6.67 12.42 8.69
C PRO A 116 6.63 13.32 7.45
N GLN A 117 7.30 12.89 6.38
CA GLN A 117 7.34 13.60 5.09
C GLN A 117 6.09 13.27 4.25
N PHE A 118 5.67 12.01 4.28
CA PHE A 118 4.60 11.44 3.48
C PHE A 118 3.50 10.76 4.33
N PRO A 119 2.76 11.49 5.19
CA PRO A 119 1.81 10.89 6.12
C PRO A 119 0.63 10.21 5.43
N ASN A 120 0.06 10.85 4.40
CA ASN A 120 -1.15 10.34 3.74
C ASN A 120 -0.83 9.27 2.70
N LEU A 121 0.27 9.45 1.99
CA LEU A 121 0.76 8.49 1.01
C LEU A 121 1.25 7.21 1.69
N SER A 122 1.81 7.29 2.90
CA SER A 122 2.21 6.09 3.66
C SER A 122 1.00 5.23 4.03
N LEU A 123 -0.16 5.84 4.33
CA LEU A 123 -1.41 5.13 4.55
C LEU A 123 -1.87 4.42 3.28
N MET A 124 -1.91 5.14 2.15
CA MET A 124 -2.26 4.57 0.85
C MET A 124 -1.34 3.41 0.48
N ALA A 125 -0.03 3.60 0.61
CA ALA A 125 0.95 2.58 0.27
C ALA A 125 0.84 1.35 1.16
N ARG A 126 0.49 1.49 2.44
CA ARG A 126 0.22 0.35 3.32
C ARG A 126 -0.99 -0.45 2.82
N ASP A 127 -2.04 0.20 2.38
CA ASP A 127 -3.27 -0.49 1.95
C ASP A 127 -3.07 -1.23 0.63
N PHE A 128 -2.37 -0.62 -0.34
CA PHE A 128 -2.14 -1.23 -1.66
C PHE A 128 -0.99 -2.24 -1.67
N LEU A 129 0.14 -1.95 -0.99
CA LEU A 129 1.31 -2.83 -1.01
C LEU A 129 1.18 -4.04 -0.06
N ALA A 130 0.25 -4.01 0.90
CA ALA A 130 -0.03 -5.17 1.75
C ALA A 130 -0.80 -6.27 1.02
N ILE A 131 -1.37 -5.99 -0.16
CA ILE A 131 -2.15 -6.95 -0.93
C ILE A 131 -1.21 -8.01 -1.50
N PRO A 132 -1.39 -9.30 -1.15
CA PRO A 132 -0.52 -10.35 -1.66
C PRO A 132 -0.71 -10.50 -3.17
N THR A 133 0.40 -10.59 -3.90
CA THR A 133 0.40 -10.72 -5.37
C THR A 133 -0.16 -12.06 -5.86
N THR A 134 -0.25 -13.06 -4.98
CA THR A 134 -0.69 -14.42 -5.33
C THR A 134 -1.63 -14.99 -4.27
N SER A 135 -2.45 -15.96 -4.65
CA SER A 135 -3.28 -16.76 -3.73
C SER A 135 -2.48 -17.71 -2.85
N VAL A 136 -1.17 -17.89 -3.11
CA VAL A 136 -0.31 -18.87 -2.40
C VAL A 136 -0.35 -18.75 -0.87
N PRO A 137 -0.32 -17.54 -0.25
CA PRO A 137 -0.42 -17.41 1.19
C PRO A 137 -1.78 -17.91 1.73
N ILE A 138 -2.85 -17.66 0.98
CA ILE A 138 -4.22 -18.07 1.32
C ILE A 138 -4.34 -19.60 1.17
N GLU A 139 -3.86 -20.17 0.07
CA GLU A 139 -3.84 -21.62 -0.14
C GLU A 139 -3.03 -22.35 0.93
N ARG A 140 -1.88 -21.79 1.34
CA ARG A 140 -1.08 -22.32 2.44
C ARG A 140 -1.84 -22.28 3.77
N ALA A 141 -2.57 -21.20 4.04
CA ALA A 141 -3.40 -21.08 5.23
C ALA A 141 -4.51 -22.14 5.24
N PHE A 142 -5.19 -22.34 4.11
CA PHE A 142 -6.24 -23.36 3.96
C PHE A 142 -5.71 -24.79 4.05
N SER A 143 -4.59 -25.09 3.39
CA SER A 143 -3.93 -26.39 3.48
C SER A 143 -3.52 -26.72 4.92
N GLY A 144 -2.98 -25.74 5.65
CA GLY A 144 -2.68 -25.91 7.08
C GLY A 144 -3.92 -26.06 7.99
N GLY A 145 -5.10 -25.63 7.51
CA GLY A 145 -6.38 -25.85 8.16
C GLY A 145 -6.93 -27.26 7.93
N THR A 146 -6.60 -27.91 6.81
CA THR A 146 -7.01 -29.29 6.52
C THR A 146 -6.53 -30.28 7.59
N ASP A 147 -5.32 -30.09 8.15
CA ASP A 147 -4.83 -30.89 9.27
C ASP A 147 -5.73 -30.81 10.52
N LEU A 148 -6.35 -29.64 10.77
CA LEU A 148 -7.30 -29.45 11.88
C LEU A 148 -8.64 -30.15 11.60
N ILE A 149 -8.99 -30.36 10.32
CA ILE A 149 -10.23 -30.97 9.82
C ILE A 149 -10.01 -32.46 9.49
N THR A 150 -9.03 -33.12 10.11
CA THR A 150 -8.78 -34.55 9.88
C THR A 150 -9.97 -35.42 10.31
N THR A 151 -10.26 -36.51 9.58
CA THR A 151 -11.36 -37.47 9.78
C THR A 151 -11.52 -38.06 11.20
N LYS A 152 -10.50 -37.93 12.07
CA LYS A 152 -10.53 -38.36 13.47
C LYS A 152 -11.02 -37.30 14.46
N ARG A 153 -11.20 -36.04 14.05
CA ARG A 153 -11.59 -34.89 14.90
C ARG A 153 -12.80 -34.11 14.35
N CYS A 154 -13.75 -34.81 13.71
CA CYS A 154 -14.87 -34.23 12.96
C CYS A 154 -16.00 -33.55 13.77
N ASN A 155 -15.75 -33.11 15.01
CA ASN A 155 -16.80 -32.49 15.84
C ASN A 155 -16.47 -31.07 16.30
N LEU A 156 -15.52 -30.41 15.64
CA LEU A 156 -15.24 -28.99 15.86
C LEU A 156 -16.17 -28.14 14.99
N SER A 157 -16.78 -27.12 15.57
CA SER A 157 -17.54 -26.14 14.80
C SER A 157 -16.60 -25.33 13.89
N ALA A 158 -17.15 -24.77 12.80
CA ALA A 158 -16.41 -23.90 11.90
C ALA A 158 -15.76 -22.71 12.64
N GLU A 159 -16.47 -22.14 13.62
CA GLU A 159 -15.97 -21.08 14.49
C GLU A 159 -14.75 -21.52 15.30
N THR A 160 -14.77 -22.74 15.84
CA THR A 160 -13.64 -23.28 16.62
C THR A 160 -12.42 -23.50 15.73
N ILE A 161 -12.62 -24.00 14.51
CA ILE A 161 -11.54 -24.18 13.53
C ILE A 161 -10.92 -22.82 13.16
N GLN A 162 -11.75 -21.82 12.88
CA GLN A 162 -11.31 -20.46 12.59
C GLN A 162 -10.49 -19.89 13.75
N ALA A 163 -10.99 -19.98 14.99
CA ALA A 163 -10.30 -19.51 16.18
C ALA A 163 -8.93 -20.19 16.36
N CYS A 164 -8.84 -21.52 16.16
CA CYS A 164 -7.58 -22.25 16.20
C CYS A 164 -6.59 -21.81 15.11
N MET A 165 -7.08 -21.56 13.88
CA MET A 165 -6.24 -21.07 12.79
C MET A 165 -5.70 -19.66 13.07
N CYS A 166 -6.55 -18.74 13.54
CA CYS A 166 -6.16 -17.39 13.96
C CYS A 166 -5.12 -17.44 15.09
N LEU A 167 -5.39 -18.22 16.15
CA LEU A 167 -4.48 -18.35 17.29
C LEU A 167 -3.12 -18.89 16.87
N LYS A 168 -3.08 -19.91 16.01
CA LYS A 168 -1.84 -20.48 15.45
C LYS A 168 -1.05 -19.45 14.64
N SER A 169 -1.75 -18.60 13.87
CA SER A 169 -1.12 -17.54 13.08
C SER A 169 -0.53 -16.45 13.98
N TRP A 170 -1.32 -15.91 14.92
CA TRP A 170 -0.88 -14.87 15.85
C TRP A 170 0.26 -15.33 16.75
N TRP A 171 0.20 -16.57 17.23
CA TRP A 171 1.29 -17.12 18.05
C TRP A 171 2.61 -17.21 17.29
N LYS A 172 2.58 -17.52 15.99
CA LYS A 172 3.80 -17.50 15.15
C LYS A 172 4.34 -16.10 14.92
N LEU A 173 3.46 -15.10 14.76
CA LEU A 173 3.87 -13.71 14.58
C LEU A 173 4.52 -13.12 15.84
N ASN A 174 4.04 -13.48 17.03
CA ASN A 174 4.54 -12.97 18.32
C ASN A 174 5.82 -13.67 18.82
N LYS A 175 6.33 -14.69 18.11
CA LYS A 175 7.49 -15.48 18.56
C LYS A 175 8.82 -15.08 17.87
N ASN A 176 8.77 -14.09 16.99
CA ASN A 176 9.91 -13.42 16.37
C ASN A 176 10.09 -12.03 16.99
#